data_AF-A0A6C0J2R6-F1
#
_entry.id   AF-A0A6C0J2R6-F1
#
_cell.length_a   1.000
_cell.length_b   1.000
_cell.length_c   1.000
_cell.angle_alpha   90.00
_cell.angle_beta   90.00
_cell.angle_gamma   90.00
#
_symmetry.space_group_name_H-M   'P 1'
#
loop_
_entity.id
_entity.type
_entity.pdbx_description
1 polymer ?
#
loop_
_entity_poly.entity_id
_entity_poly.type
_entity_poly.pdbx_seq_one_letter_code
_entity_poly.pdbx_strand_id
1 'polypeptide(L)'
;MSIFLSLNNQHVFDFIEEIDNFGTMNKGKNSDLQDLQDLQDSCVNNKVIKYNNEKINICCNNKQLIKENGTIMCQNCGIINDILYDDSVEYNEDGTFDQYRTSIDPRFVSMSYATVISTNSKTRNSEQINAMRRAHFWNTIPSKEQTLFKSFNNIKFVCESYSIKNNIMLYAQNLMHVVKRCQSNNKSENGQVLTNRANNIDRLESACVYYACRHYNEQISELQVGKMFGLKDPKYNVGLGQQMMHKIIHKEIDLSQDIYDNKNNLIDTYCKRIKCPDIIKEKSNKLYEQVDKLNILNDHSQQSIAVGLVYFMLLLHNIDIPKSHVAVVCTGKKGATATIDKVYNKLVSNFSKLNIV
;
A
#
# COMPACT_ATOMS: atom_id res chain seq x y z
N MET A 1 35.98 -19.35 17.37
CA MET A 1 37.40 -19.05 17.09
C MET A 1 37.41 -17.85 16.17
N SER A 2 37.52 -16.66 16.77
CA SER A 2 37.38 -15.37 16.12
C SER A 2 38.70 -14.98 15.47
N ILE A 3 38.69 -14.64 14.18
CA ILE A 3 39.80 -13.94 13.53
C ILE A 3 39.21 -12.71 12.84
N PHE A 4 39.40 -11.57 13.49
CA PHE A 4 39.34 -10.24 12.89
C PHE A 4 40.50 -10.12 11.90
N LEU A 5 40.21 -9.74 10.65
CA LEU A 5 41.20 -9.19 9.73
C LEU A 5 40.76 -7.77 9.40
N SER A 6 41.46 -6.80 9.99
CA SER A 6 41.43 -5.41 9.55
C SER A 6 42.18 -5.32 8.22
N LEU A 7 41.50 -4.86 7.17
CA LEU A 7 42.16 -4.35 5.97
C LEU A 7 41.94 -2.83 5.90
N ASN A 8 43.06 -2.13 5.75
CA ASN A 8 43.23 -0.69 5.72
C ASN A 8 42.36 -0.02 4.64
N ASN A 9 41.56 0.98 5.05
CA ASN A 9 40.67 1.78 4.20
C ASN A 9 41.37 2.95 3.47
N GLN A 10 42.70 2.96 3.35
CA GLN A 10 43.40 4.12 2.79
C GLN A 10 43.37 4.19 1.25
N HIS A 11 43.24 3.06 0.53
CA HIS A 11 43.29 3.03 -0.94
C HIS A 11 41.95 3.20 -1.65
N VAL A 12 40.83 3.27 -0.92
CA VAL A 12 39.48 3.45 -1.52
C VAL A 12 39.13 4.92 -1.68
N PHE A 13 39.79 5.82 -0.95
CA PHE A 13 39.54 7.28 -1.03
C PHE A 13 40.28 7.95 -2.19
N ASP A 14 41.46 7.45 -2.59
CA ASP A 14 42.26 8.05 -3.67
C ASP A 14 41.64 7.86 -5.07
N PHE A 15 40.72 6.91 -5.25
CA PHE A 15 40.05 6.66 -6.53
C PHE A 15 38.81 7.53 -6.76
N ILE A 16 38.34 8.25 -5.73
CA ILE A 16 37.13 9.08 -5.80
C ILE A 16 37.47 10.52 -6.19
N GLU A 17 38.68 11.02 -5.94
CA GLU A 17 39.09 12.39 -6.32
C GLU A 17 39.46 12.55 -7.82
N GLU A 18 39.73 11.46 -8.56
CA GLU A 18 40.04 11.54 -10.00
C GLU A 18 38.80 11.60 -10.91
N ILE A 19 37.60 11.31 -10.41
CA ILE A 19 36.36 11.30 -11.23
C ILE A 19 35.70 12.69 -11.30
N ASP A 20 35.94 13.56 -10.32
CA ASP A 20 35.35 14.91 -10.28
C ASP A 20 36.00 15.92 -11.25
N ASN A 21 37.14 15.58 -11.87
CA ASN A 21 37.88 16.50 -12.76
C ASN A 21 37.63 16.31 -14.28
N PHE A 22 36.73 15.42 -14.70
CA PHE A 22 36.43 15.19 -16.14
C PHE A 22 35.23 15.97 -16.70
N GLY A 23 34.56 16.81 -15.88
CA GLY A 23 33.33 17.51 -16.27
C GLY A 23 33.48 18.82 -17.06
N THR A 24 34.70 19.31 -17.31
CA THR A 24 34.91 20.62 -17.96
C THR A 24 35.83 20.54 -19.17
N MET A 25 35.39 19.93 -20.27
CA MET A 25 35.91 20.25 -21.61
C MET A 25 35.05 19.58 -22.71
N ASN A 26 34.25 20.39 -23.41
CA ASN A 26 34.07 20.38 -24.87
C ASN A 26 32.83 21.18 -25.29
N LYS A 27 33.02 22.47 -25.59
CA LYS A 27 32.11 23.23 -26.46
C LYS A 27 32.59 23.04 -27.90
N GLY A 28 32.04 22.05 -28.60
CA GLY A 28 32.15 21.95 -30.05
C GLY A 28 31.28 23.01 -30.72
N LYS A 29 31.88 23.81 -31.59
CA LYS A 29 31.21 24.78 -32.45
C LYS A 29 30.45 24.02 -33.55
N ASN A 30 29.14 24.17 -33.63
CA ASN A 30 28.37 23.83 -34.84
C ASN A 30 27.88 25.14 -35.48
N SER A 31 28.15 25.26 -36.78
CA SER A 31 28.08 26.46 -37.61
C SER A 31 26.67 26.84 -38.11
N ASP A 32 25.64 26.14 -37.67
CA ASP A 32 24.28 26.34 -38.19
C ASP A 32 23.43 27.27 -37.29
N LEU A 33 24.06 27.85 -36.26
CA LEU A 33 23.41 28.77 -35.30
C LEU A 33 23.49 30.25 -35.70
N GLN A 34 24.18 30.57 -36.79
CA GLN A 34 24.47 31.96 -37.18
C GLN A 34 23.26 32.65 -37.83
N ASP A 35 22.39 31.92 -38.52
CA ASP A 35 21.28 32.51 -39.29
C ASP A 35 20.00 32.75 -38.44
N LEU A 36 19.96 32.24 -37.21
CA LEU A 36 18.88 32.50 -36.24
C LEU A 36 19.18 33.68 -35.30
N GLN A 37 20.41 34.19 -35.30
CA GLN A 37 20.86 35.25 -34.41
C GLN A 37 20.49 36.66 -34.91
N ASP A 38 20.32 36.85 -36.22
CA ASP A 38 20.09 38.18 -36.80
C ASP A 38 18.63 38.68 -36.70
N LEU A 39 17.68 37.82 -36.31
CA LEU A 39 16.30 38.23 -35.96
C LEU A 39 16.11 38.46 -34.45
N GLN A 40 17.16 38.24 -33.64
CA GLN A 40 17.10 38.29 -32.18
C GLN A 40 17.60 39.62 -31.58
N ASP A 41 18.03 40.56 -32.42
CA ASP A 41 18.70 41.80 -32.00
C ASP A 41 17.77 42.97 -31.64
N SER A 42 16.44 42.83 -31.70
CA SER A 42 15.52 43.87 -31.22
C SER A 42 15.09 43.73 -29.75
N CYS A 43 15.46 42.64 -29.06
CA CYS A 43 15.00 42.37 -27.70
C CYS A 43 16.14 41.92 -26.75
N VAL A 44 17.30 42.57 -26.83
CA VAL A 44 18.41 42.33 -25.90
C VAL A 44 18.13 43.00 -24.56
N ASN A 45 17.57 42.22 -23.62
CA ASN A 45 17.91 42.33 -22.20
C ASN A 45 17.72 40.97 -21.52
N ASN A 46 18.69 40.10 -21.76
CA ASN A 46 18.84 38.82 -21.07
C ASN A 46 19.09 39.04 -19.56
N LYS A 47 18.02 39.04 -18.78
CA LYS A 47 18.03 38.57 -17.39
C LYS A 47 16.89 37.57 -17.22
N VAL A 48 17.23 36.30 -17.14
CA VAL A 48 16.34 35.28 -16.59
C VAL A 48 16.20 35.58 -15.11
N ILE A 49 15.21 36.38 -14.72
CA ILE A 49 14.90 36.64 -13.32
C ILE A 49 13.88 35.58 -12.88
N LYS A 50 14.34 34.59 -12.10
CA LYS A 50 13.44 33.69 -11.36
C LYS A 50 12.81 34.49 -10.22
N TYR A 51 11.56 34.93 -10.38
CA TYR A 51 10.72 35.35 -9.26
C TYR A 51 9.59 34.33 -9.07
N ASN A 52 9.56 33.69 -7.89
CA ASN A 52 8.43 32.96 -7.33
C ASN A 52 7.70 31.97 -8.26
N ASN A 53 8.39 30.95 -8.80
CA ASN A 53 7.80 29.77 -9.44
C ASN A 53 6.79 30.00 -10.60
N GLU A 54 6.63 31.22 -11.11
CA GLU A 54 5.74 31.54 -12.23
C GLU A 54 6.57 31.92 -13.47
N LYS A 55 6.44 31.14 -14.56
CA LYS A 55 7.09 31.45 -15.85
C LYS A 55 6.40 32.67 -16.48
N ILE A 56 7.07 33.82 -16.50
CA ILE A 56 6.60 35.05 -17.16
C ILE A 56 7.33 35.20 -18.50
N ASN A 57 6.62 35.59 -19.57
CA ASN A 57 7.24 35.84 -20.88
C ASN A 57 8.15 37.08 -20.84
N ILE A 58 9.37 36.94 -21.38
CA ILE A 58 10.46 37.94 -21.35
C ILE A 58 10.11 39.22 -22.13
N CYS A 59 9.23 39.15 -23.13
CA CYS A 59 8.94 40.26 -24.03
C CYS A 59 7.68 41.04 -23.65
N CYS A 60 6.71 40.40 -22.99
CA CYS A 60 5.33 40.92 -22.91
C CYS A 60 4.83 41.11 -21.47
N ASN A 61 5.63 40.76 -20.45
CA ASN A 61 5.28 40.76 -19.01
C ASN A 61 3.93 40.07 -18.68
N ASN A 62 3.42 39.27 -19.61
CA ASN A 62 2.11 38.64 -19.51
C ASN A 62 2.28 37.19 -19.06
N LYS A 63 1.36 36.73 -18.21
CA LYS A 63 1.38 35.39 -17.59
C LYS A 63 0.68 34.32 -18.42
N GLN A 64 0.04 34.71 -19.53
CA GLN A 64 -0.72 33.79 -20.37
C GLN A 64 0.21 33.03 -21.33
N LEU A 65 0.51 31.80 -20.94
CA LEU A 65 1.29 30.83 -21.70
C LEU A 65 0.40 29.71 -22.21
N ILE A 66 0.52 29.40 -23.50
CA ILE A 66 -0.15 28.29 -24.16
C ILE A 66 0.88 27.21 -24.45
N LYS A 67 0.47 25.94 -24.29
CA LYS A 67 1.25 24.77 -24.67
C LYS A 67 0.72 24.24 -25.99
N GLU A 68 1.48 24.40 -27.08
CA GLU A 68 1.14 23.89 -28.40
C GLU A 68 2.34 23.15 -29.00
N ASN A 69 2.09 21.96 -29.56
CA ASN A 69 3.08 21.16 -30.31
C ASN A 69 4.43 20.98 -29.61
N GLY A 70 4.43 20.72 -28.30
CA GLY A 70 5.66 20.52 -27.54
C GLY A 70 6.43 21.82 -27.25
N THR A 71 5.80 22.98 -27.40
CA THR A 71 6.40 24.29 -27.06
C THR A 71 5.51 25.09 -26.13
N ILE A 72 6.12 25.97 -25.34
CA ILE A 72 5.44 26.92 -24.47
C ILE A 72 5.52 28.29 -25.13
N MET A 73 4.41 28.79 -25.65
CA MET A 73 4.31 30.06 -26.36
C MET A 73 3.52 31.09 -25.54
N CYS A 74 3.80 32.37 -25.73
CA CYS A 74 2.93 33.42 -25.17
C CYS A 74 1.73 33.71 -26.07
N GLN A 75 0.54 33.74 -25.49
CA GLN A 75 -0.71 33.98 -26.20
C GLN A 75 -0.79 35.36 -26.87
N ASN A 76 -0.12 36.37 -26.31
CA ASN A 76 -0.27 37.75 -26.77
C ASN A 76 0.74 38.14 -27.87
N CYS A 77 1.93 37.55 -27.85
CA CYS A 77 3.03 37.94 -28.74
C CYS A 77 3.63 36.79 -29.54
N GLY A 78 3.16 35.55 -29.34
CA GLY A 78 3.57 34.38 -30.13
C GLY A 78 5.01 33.91 -29.90
N ILE A 79 5.76 34.54 -28.99
CA ILE A 79 7.16 34.17 -28.72
C ILE A 79 7.20 32.83 -27.98
N ILE A 80 8.04 31.94 -28.50
CA ILE A 80 8.38 30.65 -27.89
C ILE A 80 9.30 30.91 -26.70
N ASN A 81 8.84 30.56 -25.51
CA ASN A 81 9.61 30.72 -24.27
C ASN A 81 10.42 29.48 -23.92
N ASP A 82 9.90 28.28 -24.25
CA ASP A 82 10.49 27.02 -23.83
C ASP A 82 9.99 25.88 -24.72
N ILE A 83 10.74 24.77 -24.72
CA ILE A 83 10.35 23.52 -25.36
C ILE A 83 9.96 22.54 -24.25
N LEU A 84 8.81 21.88 -24.41
CA LEU A 84 8.37 20.83 -23.51
C LEU A 84 9.09 19.55 -23.90
N TYR A 85 10.07 19.17 -23.10
CA TYR A 85 10.58 17.81 -23.10
C TYR A 85 9.68 16.96 -22.22
N ASP A 86 9.27 15.79 -22.72
CA ASP A 86 8.64 14.79 -21.88
C ASP A 86 9.74 14.00 -21.18
N ASP A 87 9.93 14.23 -19.88
CA ASP A 87 10.84 13.45 -19.04
C ASP A 87 10.24 12.07 -18.69
N SER A 88 9.05 11.75 -19.20
CA SER A 88 8.46 10.43 -19.03
C SER A 88 9.29 9.37 -19.75
N VAL A 89 9.10 8.13 -19.30
CA VAL A 89 9.74 6.98 -19.91
C VAL A 89 9.16 6.79 -21.31
N GLU A 90 9.93 7.11 -22.35
CA GLU A 90 9.58 6.72 -23.72
C GLU A 90 9.45 5.19 -23.79
N TYR A 91 8.25 4.72 -24.09
CA TYR A 91 7.99 3.33 -24.39
C TYR A 91 8.13 3.12 -25.89
N ASN A 92 8.96 2.15 -26.27
CA ASN A 92 9.07 1.67 -27.64
C ASN A 92 7.68 1.29 -28.20
N GLU A 93 7.23 2.01 -29.23
CA GLU A 93 5.93 1.80 -29.90
C GLU A 93 5.88 0.47 -30.66
N ASP A 94 7.03 -0.11 -30.97
CA ASP A 94 7.20 -1.35 -31.75
C ASP A 94 6.93 -2.64 -30.94
N GLY A 95 6.55 -2.51 -29.67
CA GLY A 95 6.15 -3.66 -28.83
C GLY A 95 7.28 -4.65 -28.54
N THR A 96 8.51 -4.28 -28.87
CA THR A 96 9.69 -5.02 -28.45
C THR A 96 9.91 -4.76 -26.96
N PHE A 97 10.03 -5.84 -26.17
CA PHE A 97 10.35 -5.73 -24.75
C PHE A 97 11.75 -5.13 -24.62
N ASP A 98 11.79 -3.84 -24.31
CA ASP A 98 12.99 -3.05 -24.31
C ASP A 98 14.00 -3.56 -23.25
N GLN A 99 15.27 -3.65 -23.64
CA GLN A 99 16.38 -4.16 -22.81
C GLN A 99 16.85 -3.16 -21.75
N TYR A 100 16.29 -1.94 -21.74
CA TYR A 100 16.89 -0.79 -21.08
C TYR A 100 16.17 -0.25 -19.84
N ARG A 101 15.13 -0.89 -19.30
CA ARG A 101 14.41 -0.28 -18.16
C ARG A 101 13.98 -1.26 -17.06
N THR A 102 14.73 -1.26 -15.96
CA THR A 102 14.24 -1.72 -14.65
C THR A 102 13.46 -0.58 -13.99
N SER A 103 12.15 -0.74 -13.82
CA SER A 103 11.36 0.18 -13.00
C SER A 103 11.82 0.10 -11.55
N ILE A 104 12.20 1.24 -10.99
CA ILE A 104 12.68 1.36 -9.61
C ILE A 104 11.48 1.52 -8.68
N ASP A 105 11.39 0.68 -7.65
CA ASP A 105 10.44 0.90 -6.57
C ASP A 105 11.07 1.88 -5.57
N PRO A 106 10.52 3.10 -5.40
CA PRO A 106 11.11 4.10 -4.51
C PRO A 106 11.12 3.67 -3.04
N ARG A 107 10.37 2.61 -2.66
CA ARG A 107 10.39 2.02 -1.31
C ARG A 107 11.65 1.20 -1.03
N PHE A 108 12.40 0.84 -2.08
CA PHE A 108 13.59 0.01 -2.03
C PHE A 108 14.74 0.68 -2.78
N VAL A 109 15.30 1.75 -2.20
CA VAL A 109 16.31 2.56 -2.88
C VAL A 109 17.56 1.73 -3.17
N SER A 110 18.15 1.10 -2.14
CA SER A 110 19.42 0.38 -2.32
C SER A 110 19.26 -0.89 -3.14
N MET A 111 18.18 -1.65 -2.95
CA MET A 111 17.89 -2.85 -3.72
C MET A 111 17.56 -2.55 -5.19
N SER A 112 17.03 -1.37 -5.50
CA SER A 112 16.76 -0.98 -6.89
C SER A 112 18.04 -0.71 -7.69
N TYR A 113 19.13 -0.33 -7.03
CA TYR A 113 20.46 -0.22 -7.65
C TYR A 113 21.27 -1.53 -7.57
N ALA A 114 20.75 -2.55 -6.89
CA ALA A 114 21.45 -3.81 -6.73
C ALA A 114 21.34 -4.68 -8.00
N THR A 115 22.46 -5.27 -8.41
CA THR A 115 22.46 -6.29 -9.47
C THR A 115 22.13 -7.67 -8.90
N VAL A 116 21.68 -8.59 -9.74
CA VAL A 116 21.42 -9.98 -9.34
C VAL A 116 22.25 -10.92 -10.20
N ILE A 117 23.03 -11.78 -9.54
CA ILE A 117 23.75 -12.85 -10.21
C ILE A 117 22.75 -13.97 -10.52
N SER A 118 22.43 -14.14 -11.81
CA SER A 118 21.60 -15.23 -12.33
C SER A 118 22.44 -16.47 -12.66
N THR A 119 21.79 -17.63 -12.68
CA THR A 119 22.42 -18.92 -13.01
C THR A 119 21.66 -19.59 -14.13
N ASN A 120 22.37 -20.20 -15.08
CA ASN A 120 21.79 -21.07 -16.08
C ASN A 120 21.58 -22.50 -15.54
N SER A 121 20.96 -23.37 -16.33
CA SER A 121 20.68 -24.77 -15.97
C SER A 121 21.92 -25.56 -15.53
N LYS A 122 23.08 -25.26 -16.10
CA LYS A 122 24.36 -25.93 -15.78
C LYS A 122 24.96 -25.45 -14.46
N THR A 123 24.73 -24.19 -14.08
CA THR A 123 25.37 -23.53 -12.93
C THR A 123 24.46 -23.44 -11.70
N ARG A 124 23.16 -23.70 -11.85
CA ARG A 124 22.16 -23.62 -10.77
C ARG A 124 22.49 -24.48 -9.55
N ASN A 125 23.08 -25.66 -9.77
CA ASN A 125 23.41 -26.62 -8.71
C ASN A 125 24.85 -26.46 -8.18
N SER A 126 25.64 -25.52 -8.70
CA SER A 126 26.99 -25.27 -8.18
C SER A 126 26.89 -24.62 -6.80
N GLU A 127 27.49 -25.27 -5.80
CA GLU A 127 27.55 -24.74 -4.45
C GLU A 127 28.35 -23.43 -4.38
N GLN A 128 29.45 -23.33 -5.14
CA GLN A 128 30.29 -22.13 -5.17
C GLN A 128 29.52 -20.92 -5.68
N ILE A 129 28.76 -21.09 -6.78
CA ILE A 129 27.96 -20.01 -7.36
C ILE A 129 26.83 -19.62 -6.40
N ASN A 130 26.19 -20.60 -5.75
CA ASN A 130 25.17 -20.31 -4.74
C ASN A 130 25.74 -19.59 -3.51
N ALA A 131 26.97 -19.91 -3.09
CA ALA A 131 27.67 -19.19 -2.03
C ALA A 131 27.99 -17.75 -2.45
N MET A 132 28.51 -17.53 -3.66
CA MET A 132 28.76 -16.21 -4.22
C MET A 132 27.48 -15.37 -4.29
N ARG A 133 26.36 -15.96 -4.73
CA ARG A 133 25.05 -15.28 -4.78
C ARG A 133 24.57 -14.82 -3.40
N ARG A 134 24.70 -15.68 -2.39
CA ARG A 134 24.35 -15.32 -1.01
C ARG A 134 25.21 -14.18 -0.48
N ALA A 135 26.53 -14.26 -0.71
CA ALA A 135 27.46 -13.21 -0.30
C ALA A 135 27.16 -11.89 -1.01
N HIS A 136 26.91 -11.92 -2.33
CA HIS A 136 26.52 -10.76 -3.11
C HIS A 136 25.24 -10.12 -2.54
N PHE A 137 24.18 -10.90 -2.35
CA PHE A 137 22.91 -10.41 -1.81
C PHE A 137 23.07 -9.76 -0.43
N TRP A 138 23.86 -10.35 0.47
CA TRP A 138 24.09 -9.81 1.81
C TRP A 138 24.91 -8.53 1.83
N ASN A 139 25.82 -8.35 0.87
CA ASN A 139 26.69 -7.16 0.80
C ASN A 139 26.02 -6.00 0.04
N THR A 140 25.22 -6.28 -0.98
CA THR A 140 24.64 -5.24 -1.84
C THR A 140 23.37 -4.62 -1.24
N ILE A 141 22.58 -5.39 -0.49
CA ILE A 141 21.28 -4.93 0.02
C ILE A 141 21.36 -4.70 1.53
N PRO A 142 21.02 -3.51 2.05
CA PRO A 142 20.99 -3.25 3.48
C PRO A 142 20.00 -4.16 4.22
N SER A 143 20.36 -4.56 5.45
CA SER A 143 19.55 -5.48 6.27
C SER A 143 18.10 -5.01 6.47
N LYS A 144 17.87 -3.70 6.58
CA LYS A 144 16.52 -3.13 6.70
C LYS A 144 15.66 -3.44 5.47
N GLU A 145 16.18 -3.19 4.27
CA GLU A 145 15.48 -3.49 3.02
C GLU A 145 15.31 -5.00 2.81
N GLN A 146 16.30 -5.83 3.18
CA GLN A 146 16.14 -7.29 3.14
C GLN A 146 14.95 -7.76 3.99
N THR A 147 14.80 -7.24 5.22
CA THR A 147 13.67 -7.62 6.08
C THR A 147 12.33 -7.13 5.55
N LEU A 148 12.28 -5.93 4.96
CA LEU A 148 11.08 -5.41 4.33
C LEU A 148 10.68 -6.23 3.10
N PHE A 149 11.66 -6.57 2.25
CA PHE A 149 11.45 -7.39 1.06
C PHE A 149 10.93 -8.79 1.42
N LYS A 150 11.47 -9.40 2.48
CA LYS A 150 10.97 -10.68 3.01
C LYS A 150 9.49 -10.57 3.41
N SER A 151 9.11 -9.50 4.10
CA SER A 151 7.72 -9.25 4.48
C SER A 151 6.81 -9.02 3.28
N PHE A 152 7.28 -8.29 2.26
CA PHE A 152 6.52 -8.07 1.03
C PHE A 152 6.25 -9.37 0.28
N ASN A 153 7.25 -10.25 0.20
CA ASN A 153 7.09 -11.56 -0.41
C ASN A 153 6.14 -12.46 0.37
N ASN A 154 6.17 -12.41 1.70
CA ASN A 154 5.23 -13.19 2.51
C ASN A 154 3.78 -12.69 2.32
N ILE A 155 3.57 -11.37 2.38
CA ILE A 155 2.26 -10.76 2.11
C ILE A 155 1.77 -11.13 0.71
N LYS A 156 2.65 -11.03 -0.30
CA LYS A 156 2.34 -11.40 -1.69
C LYS A 156 1.94 -12.87 -1.80
N PHE A 157 2.75 -13.77 -1.25
CA PHE A 157 2.49 -15.21 -1.26
C PHE A 157 1.13 -15.56 -0.65
N VAL A 158 0.80 -14.96 0.51
CA VAL A 158 -0.49 -15.17 1.16
C VAL A 158 -1.63 -14.60 0.31
N CYS A 159 -1.50 -13.38 -0.21
CA CYS A 159 -2.53 -12.78 -1.04
C CYS A 159 -2.81 -13.58 -2.31
N GLU A 160 -1.76 -14.04 -3.00
CA GLU A 160 -1.88 -14.88 -4.21
C GLU A 160 -2.52 -16.24 -3.89
N SER A 161 -2.08 -16.90 -2.82
CA SER A 161 -2.60 -18.22 -2.40
C SER A 161 -4.10 -18.19 -2.07
N TYR A 162 -4.60 -17.06 -1.56
CA TYR A 162 -6.01 -16.89 -1.19
C TYR A 162 -6.79 -16.00 -2.17
N SER A 163 -6.24 -15.72 -3.37
CA SER A 163 -6.89 -14.92 -4.42
C SER A 163 -7.37 -13.53 -3.95
N ILE A 164 -6.58 -12.87 -3.09
CA ILE A 164 -6.80 -11.48 -2.67
C ILE A 164 -6.40 -10.55 -3.82
N LYS A 165 -7.20 -9.52 -4.08
CA LYS A 165 -6.98 -8.56 -5.17
C LYS A 165 -5.63 -7.82 -5.02
N ASN A 166 -4.98 -7.53 -6.15
CA ASN A 166 -3.65 -6.90 -6.18
C ASN A 166 -3.61 -5.49 -5.53
N ASN A 167 -4.70 -4.72 -5.62
CA ASN A 167 -4.80 -3.41 -4.97
C ASN A 167 -4.72 -3.51 -3.43
N ILE A 168 -5.38 -4.52 -2.84
CA ILE A 168 -5.33 -4.82 -1.41
C ILE A 168 -3.92 -5.26 -1.02
N MET A 169 -3.31 -6.15 -1.80
CA MET A 169 -1.94 -6.60 -1.58
C MET A 169 -0.96 -5.41 -1.58
N LEU A 170 -1.03 -4.52 -2.57
CA LEU A 170 -0.14 -3.36 -2.68
C LEU A 170 -0.33 -2.40 -1.50
N TYR A 171 -1.56 -2.18 -1.06
CA TYR A 171 -1.85 -1.35 0.10
C TYR A 171 -1.32 -1.99 1.40
N ALA A 172 -1.46 -3.30 1.58
CA ALA A 172 -0.89 -4.02 2.72
C ALA A 172 0.64 -3.91 2.76
N GLN A 173 1.31 -4.00 1.61
CA GLN A 173 2.74 -3.76 1.47
C GLN A 173 3.11 -2.31 1.84
N ASN A 174 2.34 -1.32 1.39
CA ASN A 174 2.55 0.08 1.76
C ASN A 174 2.43 0.29 3.27
N LEU A 175 1.40 -0.28 3.92
CA LEU A 175 1.26 -0.25 5.38
C LEU A 175 2.49 -0.86 6.06
N MET A 176 2.97 -1.99 5.57
CA MET A 176 4.15 -2.65 6.14
C MET A 176 5.43 -1.81 5.98
N HIS A 177 5.59 -1.11 4.85
CA HIS A 177 6.68 -0.16 4.64
C HIS A 177 6.62 0.98 5.67
N VAL A 178 5.44 1.57 5.89
CA VAL A 178 5.25 2.61 6.93
C VAL A 178 5.59 2.07 8.32
N VAL A 179 5.08 0.88 8.68
CA VAL A 179 5.38 0.22 9.97
C VAL A 179 6.88 0.10 10.18
N LYS A 180 7.61 -0.43 9.19
CA LYS A 180 9.06 -0.65 9.28
C LYS A 180 9.84 0.66 9.34
N ARG A 181 9.42 1.68 8.59
CA ARG A 181 9.99 3.04 8.64
C ARG A 181 9.82 3.66 10.04
N CYS A 182 8.60 3.66 10.57
CA CYS A 182 8.28 4.12 11.92
C CYS A 182 9.06 3.34 13.00
N GLN A 183 9.23 2.03 12.85
CA GLN A 183 10.03 1.21 13.78
C GLN A 183 11.52 1.60 13.81
N SER A 184 12.08 2.01 12.67
CA SER A 184 13.47 2.49 12.62
C SER A 184 13.67 3.81 13.37
N ASN A 185 12.62 4.63 13.43
CA ASN A 185 12.64 5.94 14.09
C ASN A 185 12.35 5.83 15.59
N ASN A 186 11.44 4.94 15.98
CA ASN A 186 11.09 4.66 17.38
C ASN A 186 12.07 3.63 18.00
N LYS A 187 13.31 4.06 18.24
CA LYS A 187 14.28 3.26 19.02
C LYS A 187 13.94 3.37 20.51
N SER A 188 14.01 2.25 21.24
CA SER A 188 14.00 2.27 22.71
C SER A 188 15.23 3.01 23.23
N GLU A 189 15.20 3.51 24.47
CA GLU A 189 16.31 4.18 25.17
C GLU A 189 17.61 3.35 25.15
N ASN A 190 17.48 2.02 25.04
CA ASN A 190 18.59 1.06 24.93
C ASN A 190 19.02 0.75 23.48
N GLY A 191 18.57 1.53 22.48
CA GLY A 191 18.89 1.35 21.07
C GLY A 191 18.23 0.16 20.36
N GLN A 192 17.47 -0.68 21.09
CA GLN A 192 16.80 -1.85 20.53
C GLN A 192 15.45 -1.50 19.89
N VAL A 193 15.21 -2.02 18.68
CA VAL A 193 13.90 -1.97 18.03
C VAL A 193 13.01 -3.05 18.65
N LEU A 194 11.97 -2.63 19.39
CA LEU A 194 11.16 -3.46 20.29
C LEU A 194 10.41 -4.63 19.61
N THR A 195 10.38 -4.70 18.28
CA THR A 195 9.49 -5.60 17.51
C THR A 195 10.18 -6.54 16.52
N ASN A 196 11.52 -6.64 16.52
CA ASN A 196 12.26 -7.46 15.54
C ASN A 196 12.19 -9.00 15.74
N ARG A 197 11.33 -9.51 16.62
CA ARG A 197 11.13 -10.96 16.79
C ARG A 197 10.28 -11.51 15.64
N ALA A 198 10.63 -12.67 15.08
CA ALA A 198 9.91 -13.30 13.97
C ALA A 198 8.39 -13.39 14.20
N ASN A 199 7.96 -13.86 15.38
CA ASN A 199 6.53 -13.95 15.72
C ASN A 199 5.81 -12.58 15.73
N ASN A 200 6.52 -11.48 15.96
CA ASN A 200 5.93 -10.14 15.91
C ASN A 200 5.83 -9.64 14.47
N ILE A 201 6.69 -10.11 13.56
CA ILE A 201 6.63 -9.79 12.14
C ILE A 201 5.39 -10.42 11.51
N ASP A 202 5.15 -11.73 11.74
CA ASP A 202 3.96 -12.40 11.19
C ASP A 202 2.65 -11.77 11.69
N ARG A 203 2.63 -11.31 12.95
CA ARG A 203 1.51 -10.56 13.54
C ARG A 203 1.29 -9.20 12.85
N LEU A 204 2.36 -8.46 12.57
CA LEU A 204 2.28 -7.17 11.90
C LEU A 204 1.87 -7.32 10.43
N GLU A 205 2.40 -8.31 9.72
CA GLU A 205 2.04 -8.59 8.33
C GLU A 205 0.57 -8.97 8.19
N SER A 206 0.09 -9.87 9.06
CA SER A 206 -1.33 -10.23 9.10
C SER A 206 -2.23 -9.05 9.48
N ALA A 207 -1.79 -8.17 10.38
CA ALA A 207 -2.51 -6.93 10.69
C ALA A 207 -2.57 -5.97 9.49
N CYS A 208 -1.47 -5.81 8.73
CA CYS A 208 -1.44 -4.98 7.53
C CYS A 208 -2.43 -5.48 6.47
N VAL A 209 -2.46 -6.79 6.22
CA VAL A 209 -3.44 -7.40 5.30
C VAL A 209 -4.86 -7.19 5.79
N TYR A 210 -5.12 -7.37 7.09
CA TYR A 210 -6.44 -7.12 7.66
C TYR A 210 -6.92 -5.67 7.43
N TYR A 211 -6.04 -4.69 7.69
CA TYR A 211 -6.36 -3.28 7.47
C TYR A 211 -6.56 -2.95 6.00
N ALA A 212 -5.76 -3.53 5.11
CA ALA A 212 -5.94 -3.37 3.68
C ALA A 212 -7.30 -3.89 3.20
N CYS A 213 -7.70 -5.09 3.64
CA CYS A 213 -9.03 -5.61 3.32
C CYS A 213 -10.14 -4.66 3.80
N ARG A 214 -10.02 -4.14 5.02
CA ARG A 214 -10.99 -3.16 5.54
C ARG A 214 -11.05 -1.87 4.73
N HIS A 215 -9.90 -1.31 4.34
CA HIS A 215 -9.81 -0.09 3.54
C HIS A 215 -10.54 -0.24 2.19
N TYR A 216 -10.46 -1.41 1.57
CA TYR A 216 -11.18 -1.72 0.33
C TYR A 216 -12.58 -2.31 0.54
N ASN A 217 -13.17 -2.16 1.73
CA ASN A 217 -14.49 -2.69 2.09
C ASN A 217 -14.66 -4.21 1.89
N GLU A 218 -13.55 -4.95 1.86
CA GLU A 218 -13.56 -6.41 1.90
C GLU A 218 -13.64 -6.86 3.35
N GLN A 219 -14.78 -7.42 3.73
CA GLN A 219 -14.90 -7.92 5.10
C GLN A 219 -14.22 -9.25 5.23
N ILE A 220 -13.13 -9.24 5.97
CA ILE A 220 -12.43 -10.44 6.40
C ILE A 220 -12.34 -10.42 7.92
N SER A 221 -12.56 -11.57 8.54
CA SER A 221 -12.43 -11.68 10.01
C SER A 221 -10.97 -11.83 10.41
N GLU A 222 -10.60 -11.40 11.61
CA GLU A 222 -9.24 -11.60 12.14
C GLU A 222 -8.89 -13.10 12.20
N LEU A 223 -9.90 -13.93 12.47
CA LEU A 223 -9.77 -15.38 12.47
C LEU A 223 -9.38 -15.93 11.09
N GLN A 224 -10.00 -15.41 10.03
CA GLN A 224 -9.70 -15.82 8.66
C GLN A 224 -8.29 -15.38 8.26
N VAL A 225 -7.93 -14.11 8.48
CA VAL A 225 -6.59 -13.61 8.16
C VAL A 225 -5.52 -14.39 8.92
N GLY A 226 -5.70 -14.62 10.22
CA GLY A 226 -4.71 -15.37 10.98
C GLY A 226 -4.55 -16.83 10.52
N LYS A 227 -5.61 -17.43 9.96
CA LYS A 227 -5.53 -18.77 9.32
C LYS A 227 -4.76 -18.71 8.00
N MET A 228 -4.92 -17.64 7.23
CA MET A 228 -4.17 -17.44 5.98
C MET A 228 -2.67 -17.42 6.21
N PHE A 229 -2.24 -16.82 7.33
CA PHE A 229 -0.85 -16.76 7.78
C PHE A 229 -0.39 -17.97 8.61
N GLY A 230 -1.24 -18.97 8.85
CA GLY A 230 -0.86 -20.16 9.64
C GLY A 230 -0.53 -19.88 11.10
N LEU A 231 -1.10 -18.83 11.70
CA LEU A 231 -0.81 -18.44 13.09
C LEU A 231 -1.41 -19.42 14.09
N LYS A 232 -0.69 -19.72 15.19
CA LYS A 232 -1.13 -20.64 16.26
C LYS A 232 -2.49 -20.25 16.86
N ASP A 233 -2.63 -18.98 17.22
CA ASP A 233 -3.89 -18.39 17.71
C ASP A 233 -4.36 -17.28 16.76
N PRO A 234 -5.10 -17.60 15.68
CA PRO A 234 -5.35 -16.68 14.57
C PRO A 234 -5.96 -15.34 15.01
N LYS A 235 -7.09 -15.38 15.74
CA LYS A 235 -7.80 -14.17 16.17
C LYS A 235 -6.95 -13.33 17.13
N TYR A 236 -6.30 -13.96 18.10
CA TYR A 236 -5.52 -13.27 19.13
C TYR A 236 -4.27 -12.62 18.53
N ASN A 237 -3.52 -13.35 17.71
CA ASN A 237 -2.28 -12.87 17.13
C ASN A 237 -2.50 -11.72 16.14
N VAL A 238 -3.55 -11.79 15.31
CA VAL A 238 -3.92 -10.67 14.44
C VAL A 238 -4.33 -9.46 15.27
N GLY A 239 -5.18 -9.63 16.29
CA GLY A 239 -5.58 -8.54 17.20
C GLY A 239 -4.40 -7.87 17.90
N LEU A 240 -3.43 -8.65 18.38
CA LEU A 240 -2.20 -8.12 18.98
C LEU A 240 -1.34 -7.39 17.93
N GLY A 241 -1.26 -7.92 16.71
CA GLY A 241 -0.60 -7.27 15.59
C GLY A 241 -1.20 -5.90 15.26
N GLN A 242 -2.52 -5.78 15.26
CA GLN A 242 -3.21 -4.51 15.08
C GLN A 242 -2.85 -3.51 16.18
N GLN A 243 -2.86 -3.93 17.45
CA GLN A 243 -2.45 -3.06 18.56
C GLN A 243 -1.00 -2.61 18.44
N MET A 244 -0.10 -3.50 18.03
CA MET A 244 1.31 -3.16 17.77
C MET A 244 1.42 -2.15 16.63
N MET A 245 0.72 -2.39 15.52
CA MET A 245 0.69 -1.52 14.36
C MET A 245 0.21 -0.12 14.73
N HIS A 246 -0.90 0.00 15.46
CA HIS A 246 -1.39 1.28 15.97
C HIS A 246 -0.36 1.99 16.83
N LYS A 247 0.24 1.31 17.81
CA LYS A 247 1.28 1.92 18.67
C LYS A 247 2.48 2.45 17.88
N ILE A 248 2.82 1.80 16.76
CA ILE A 248 3.94 2.19 15.91
C ILE A 248 3.58 3.39 15.03
N ILE A 249 2.37 3.39 14.44
CA ILE A 249 1.97 4.33 13.39
C ILE A 249 1.24 5.57 13.94
N HIS A 250 0.74 5.57 15.18
CA HIS A 250 -0.12 6.62 15.77
C HIS A 250 0.41 8.07 15.62
N LYS A 251 1.69 8.28 15.28
CA LYS A 251 2.27 9.61 15.03
C LYS A 251 2.33 10.02 13.55
N GLU A 252 2.23 9.08 12.60
CA GLU A 252 2.38 9.32 11.17
C GLU A 252 1.08 9.12 10.36
N ILE A 253 0.17 8.24 10.78
CA ILE A 253 -1.10 7.99 10.08
C ILE A 253 -2.24 7.82 11.09
N ASP A 254 -3.31 8.60 10.91
CA ASP A 254 -4.54 8.40 11.67
C ASP A 254 -5.41 7.31 11.00
N LEU A 255 -5.33 6.10 11.55
CA LEU A 255 -6.09 4.94 11.08
C LEU A 255 -7.50 4.86 11.71
N SER A 256 -7.91 5.86 12.51
CA SER A 256 -9.17 5.80 13.26
C SER A 256 -10.41 5.94 12.36
N GLN A 257 -10.33 6.68 11.25
CA GLN A 257 -11.45 6.85 10.30
C GLN A 257 -11.85 5.52 9.63
N ASP A 258 -10.88 4.71 9.18
CA ASP A 258 -11.13 3.39 8.56
C ASP A 258 -11.79 2.36 9.51
N ILE A 259 -11.73 2.60 10.83
CA ILE A 259 -12.29 1.70 11.85
C ILE A 259 -13.78 1.98 12.11
N TYR A 260 -14.22 3.23 12.01
CA TYR A 260 -15.55 3.67 12.43
C TYR A 260 -16.62 3.67 11.32
N ASP A 261 -16.25 3.89 10.05
CA ASP A 261 -17.22 4.01 8.95
C ASP A 261 -17.88 2.69 8.52
N ASN A 262 -17.41 1.55 9.01
CA ASN A 262 -17.87 0.23 8.58
C ASN A 262 -19.12 -0.32 9.31
N LYS A 263 -19.86 0.52 10.06
CA LYS A 263 -21.12 0.08 10.71
C LYS A 263 -22.16 -0.41 9.69
N ASN A 264 -22.22 0.21 8.51
CA ASN A 264 -23.27 -0.04 7.51
C ASN A 264 -22.95 -1.18 6.52
N ASN A 265 -21.70 -1.63 6.41
CA ASN A 265 -21.32 -2.66 5.42
C ASN A 265 -21.44 -4.10 5.93
N LEU A 266 -21.57 -4.32 7.25
CA LEU A 266 -21.58 -5.67 7.85
C LEU A 266 -22.75 -6.52 7.37
N ILE A 267 -23.94 -5.94 7.35
CA ILE A 267 -25.16 -6.58 6.87
C ILE A 267 -25.03 -6.91 5.38
N ASP A 268 -24.61 -5.94 4.57
CA ASP A 268 -24.36 -6.10 3.14
C ASP A 268 -23.48 -7.30 2.82
N THR A 269 -22.40 -7.46 3.59
CA THR A 269 -21.43 -8.53 3.34
C THR A 269 -21.95 -9.87 3.81
N TYR A 270 -22.66 -9.94 4.94
CA TYR A 270 -23.30 -11.17 5.38
C TYR A 270 -24.38 -11.62 4.39
N CYS A 271 -25.20 -10.70 3.89
CA CYS A 271 -26.15 -10.97 2.81
C CYS A 271 -25.46 -11.50 1.54
N LYS A 272 -24.34 -10.90 1.12
CA LYS A 272 -23.54 -11.40 -0.02
C LYS A 272 -23.00 -12.81 0.22
N ARG A 273 -22.46 -13.10 1.40
CA ARG A 273 -21.90 -14.43 1.73
C ARG A 273 -22.98 -15.52 1.79
N ILE A 274 -24.15 -15.19 2.32
CA ILE A 274 -25.31 -16.10 2.39
C ILE A 274 -26.02 -16.20 1.02
N LYS A 275 -25.74 -15.28 0.09
CA LYS A 275 -26.42 -15.11 -1.20
C LYS A 275 -27.91 -14.78 -1.03
N CYS A 276 -28.21 -13.85 -0.13
CA CYS A 276 -29.58 -13.37 0.09
C CYS A 276 -30.06 -12.49 -1.07
N PRO A 277 -31.38 -12.46 -1.36
CA PRO A 277 -31.98 -11.46 -2.24
C PRO A 277 -31.74 -10.02 -1.76
N ASP A 278 -31.59 -9.08 -2.70
CA ASP A 278 -31.34 -7.66 -2.39
C ASP A 278 -32.43 -7.01 -1.53
N ILE A 279 -33.66 -7.50 -1.63
CA ILE A 279 -34.80 -7.05 -0.79
C ILE A 279 -34.50 -7.28 0.70
N ILE A 280 -33.87 -8.40 1.05
CA ILE A 280 -33.54 -8.73 2.45
C ILE A 280 -32.42 -7.83 2.94
N LYS A 281 -31.45 -7.55 2.08
CA LYS A 281 -30.33 -6.66 2.36
C LYS A 281 -30.82 -5.24 2.69
N GLU A 282 -31.66 -4.64 1.83
CA GLU A 282 -32.23 -3.31 2.07
C GLU A 282 -33.06 -3.24 3.35
N LYS A 283 -33.94 -4.22 3.57
CA LYS A 283 -34.77 -4.25 4.77
C LYS A 283 -33.95 -4.48 6.05
N SER A 284 -32.90 -5.29 5.99
CA SER A 284 -31.99 -5.51 7.12
C SER A 284 -31.24 -4.23 7.50
N ASN A 285 -30.83 -3.42 6.51
CA ASN A 285 -30.20 -2.12 6.76
C ASN A 285 -31.17 -1.11 7.37
N LYS A 286 -32.40 -1.03 6.85
CA LYS A 286 -33.45 -0.18 7.45
C LYS A 286 -33.74 -0.58 8.90
N LEU A 287 -33.80 -1.89 9.16
CA LEU A 287 -34.01 -2.40 10.51
C LEU A 287 -32.83 -2.06 11.44
N TYR A 288 -31.60 -2.15 10.94
CA TYR A 288 -30.42 -1.76 11.70
C TYR A 288 -30.47 -0.30 12.16
N GLU A 289 -30.80 0.63 11.25
CA GLU A 289 -30.94 2.04 11.60
C GLU A 289 -32.03 2.29 12.66
N GLN A 290 -33.15 1.57 12.57
CA GLN A 290 -34.23 1.66 13.56
C GLN A 290 -33.77 1.13 14.93
N VAL A 291 -33.08 0.00 14.95
CA VAL A 291 -32.59 -0.64 16.18
C VAL A 291 -31.50 0.20 16.84
N ASP A 292 -30.63 0.84 16.05
CA ASP A 292 -29.58 1.75 16.54
C ASP A 292 -30.21 3.02 17.14
N LYS A 293 -31.22 3.61 16.48
CA LYS A 293 -31.98 4.76 17.00
C LYS A 293 -32.71 4.44 18.30
N LEU A 294 -33.28 3.25 18.42
CA LEU A 294 -34.00 2.80 19.62
C LEU A 294 -33.08 2.25 20.71
N ASN A 295 -31.79 2.10 20.42
CA ASN A 295 -30.75 1.71 21.38
C ASN A 295 -31.07 0.35 22.08
N ILE A 296 -31.72 -0.59 21.36
CA ILE A 296 -32.25 -1.85 21.92
C ILE A 296 -31.14 -2.91 22.12
N LEU A 297 -30.10 -2.88 21.30
CA LEU A 297 -29.08 -3.93 21.22
C LEU A 297 -27.67 -3.52 21.71
N ASN A 298 -27.56 -2.48 22.54
CA ASN A 298 -26.27 -1.90 22.94
C ASN A 298 -25.32 -2.88 23.64
N ASP A 299 -25.88 -3.88 24.32
CA ASP A 299 -25.09 -4.89 25.03
C ASP A 299 -24.40 -5.89 24.08
N HIS A 300 -24.67 -5.79 22.77
CA HIS A 300 -24.18 -6.73 21.77
C HIS A 300 -23.15 -6.07 20.85
N SER A 301 -22.13 -6.86 20.46
CA SER A 301 -21.16 -6.41 19.47
C SER A 301 -21.83 -6.19 18.11
N GLN A 302 -21.31 -5.25 17.31
CA GLN A 302 -21.83 -4.94 15.97
C GLN A 302 -21.92 -6.19 15.06
N GLN A 303 -20.96 -7.11 15.17
CA GLN A 303 -21.00 -8.38 14.45
C GLN A 303 -22.21 -9.23 14.87
N SER A 304 -22.48 -9.32 16.16
CA SER A 304 -23.63 -10.06 16.71
C SER A 304 -24.95 -9.45 16.26
N ILE A 305 -25.05 -8.13 16.28
CA ILE A 305 -26.23 -7.39 15.83
C ILE A 305 -26.49 -7.69 14.34
N ALA A 306 -25.49 -7.49 13.48
CA ALA A 306 -25.65 -7.69 12.04
C ALA A 306 -26.06 -9.13 11.68
N VAL A 307 -25.44 -10.16 12.28
CA VAL A 307 -25.84 -11.56 12.03
C VAL A 307 -27.24 -11.87 12.54
N GLY A 308 -27.60 -11.34 13.72
CA GLY A 308 -28.93 -11.50 14.30
C GLY A 308 -30.03 -10.87 13.44
N LEU A 309 -29.79 -9.66 12.92
CA LEU A 309 -30.71 -8.95 12.03
C LEU A 309 -30.90 -9.68 10.70
N VAL A 310 -29.82 -10.12 10.06
CA VAL A 310 -29.91 -10.88 8.81
C VAL A 310 -30.69 -12.18 9.00
N TYR A 311 -30.43 -12.91 10.09
CA TYR A 311 -31.17 -14.14 10.40
C TYR A 311 -32.65 -13.88 10.69
N PHE A 312 -32.95 -12.82 11.43
CA PHE A 312 -34.32 -12.40 11.71
C PHE A 312 -35.10 -12.05 10.43
N MET A 313 -34.48 -11.31 9.51
CA MET A 313 -35.08 -10.95 8.23
C MET A 313 -35.27 -12.15 7.30
N LEU A 314 -34.37 -13.14 7.33
CA LEU A 314 -34.53 -14.40 6.60
C LEU A 314 -35.77 -15.17 7.08
N LEU A 315 -35.97 -15.25 8.40
CA LEU A 315 -37.14 -15.91 8.99
C LEU A 315 -38.45 -15.19 8.63
N LEU A 316 -38.49 -13.85 8.69
CA LEU A 316 -39.68 -13.08 8.33
C LEU A 316 -40.10 -13.26 6.87
N HIS A 317 -39.14 -13.53 5.99
CA HIS A 317 -39.38 -13.75 4.56
C HIS A 317 -39.54 -15.23 4.18
N ASN A 318 -39.69 -16.13 5.17
CA ASN A 318 -39.83 -17.58 4.98
C ASN A 318 -38.68 -18.22 4.17
N ILE A 319 -37.46 -17.68 4.29
CA ILE A 319 -36.28 -18.31 3.68
C ILE A 319 -35.61 -19.22 4.72
N ASP A 320 -35.73 -20.52 4.51
CA ASP A 320 -35.21 -21.52 5.44
C ASP A 320 -33.71 -21.74 5.24
N ILE A 321 -32.91 -21.06 6.07
CA ILE A 321 -31.46 -21.27 6.16
C ILE A 321 -31.14 -21.66 7.61
N PRO A 322 -30.45 -22.80 7.82
CA PRO A 322 -30.16 -23.25 9.17
C PRO A 322 -29.27 -22.24 9.90
N LYS A 323 -29.66 -21.92 11.14
CA LYS A 323 -28.95 -20.98 12.02
C LYS A 323 -27.46 -21.31 12.17
N SER A 324 -27.12 -22.60 12.22
CA SER A 324 -25.74 -23.09 12.27
C SER A 324 -24.94 -22.70 11.03
N HIS A 325 -25.57 -22.72 9.85
CA HIS A 325 -24.95 -22.31 8.60
C HIS A 325 -24.72 -20.80 8.57
N VAL A 326 -25.73 -19.99 8.94
CA VAL A 326 -25.61 -18.53 9.06
C VAL A 326 -24.48 -18.13 10.01
N ALA A 327 -24.41 -18.76 11.18
CA ALA A 327 -23.36 -18.54 12.17
C ALA A 327 -21.96 -18.82 11.59
N VAL A 328 -21.78 -19.94 10.91
CA VAL A 328 -20.48 -20.34 10.32
C VAL A 328 -20.09 -19.45 9.15
N VAL A 329 -21.01 -19.16 8.22
CA VAL A 329 -20.73 -18.36 7.01
C VAL A 329 -20.42 -16.90 7.35
N CYS A 330 -21.13 -16.32 8.32
CA CYS A 330 -20.95 -14.91 8.68
C CYS A 330 -19.77 -14.69 9.63
N THR A 331 -19.63 -15.53 10.65
CA THR A 331 -18.64 -15.29 11.74
C THR A 331 -17.46 -16.27 11.75
N GLY A 332 -17.53 -17.36 11.00
CA GLY A 332 -16.53 -18.43 11.03
C GLY A 332 -16.56 -19.28 12.31
N LYS A 333 -17.55 -19.09 13.19
CA LYS A 333 -17.65 -19.77 14.49
C LYS A 333 -18.99 -20.48 14.66
N LYS A 334 -18.95 -21.78 14.97
CA LYS A 334 -20.16 -22.57 15.30
C LYS A 334 -20.86 -22.07 16.58
N GLY A 335 -20.11 -21.58 17.57
CA GLY A 335 -20.66 -21.08 18.84
C GLY A 335 -21.43 -19.76 18.75
N ALA A 336 -21.53 -19.13 17.57
CA ALA A 336 -22.26 -17.88 17.40
C ALA A 336 -23.80 -18.06 17.42
N THR A 337 -24.31 -19.30 17.31
CA THR A 337 -25.76 -19.59 17.35
C THR A 337 -26.43 -19.06 18.61
N ALA A 338 -25.83 -19.26 19.79
CA ALA A 338 -26.34 -18.74 21.06
C ALA A 338 -26.37 -17.20 21.12
N THR A 339 -25.52 -16.54 20.33
CA THR A 339 -25.49 -15.06 20.25
C THR A 339 -26.59 -14.55 19.34
N ILE A 340 -26.86 -15.27 18.23
CA ILE A 340 -28.01 -15.01 17.36
C ILE A 340 -29.30 -15.12 18.15
N ASP A 341 -29.45 -16.14 19.01
CA ASP A 341 -30.63 -16.33 19.86
C ASP A 341 -30.88 -15.17 20.81
N LYS A 342 -29.83 -14.64 21.44
CA LYS A 342 -29.94 -13.49 22.35
C LYS A 342 -30.44 -12.24 21.62
N VAL A 343 -29.90 -11.97 20.43
CA VAL A 343 -30.33 -10.84 19.60
C VAL A 343 -31.77 -11.04 19.11
N TYR A 344 -32.09 -12.23 18.61
CA TYR A 344 -33.42 -12.60 18.14
C TYR A 344 -34.49 -12.41 19.25
N ASN A 345 -34.24 -12.94 20.45
CA ASN A 345 -35.18 -12.82 21.57
C ASN A 345 -35.44 -11.34 21.96
N LYS A 346 -34.41 -10.50 21.91
CA LYS A 346 -34.56 -9.05 22.16
C LYS A 346 -35.38 -8.35 21.07
N LEU A 347 -35.17 -8.71 19.81
CA LEU A 347 -35.94 -8.19 18.67
C LEU A 347 -37.41 -8.58 18.77
N VAL A 348 -37.70 -9.86 19.05
CA VAL A 348 -39.08 -10.36 19.23
C VAL A 348 -39.78 -9.69 20.42
N SER A 349 -39.08 -9.50 21.54
CA SER A 349 -39.65 -8.83 22.71
C SER A 349 -40.00 -7.36 22.46
N ASN A 350 -39.36 -6.72 21.49
CA ASN A 350 -39.61 -5.32 21.11
C ASN A 350 -40.26 -5.22 19.72
N PHE A 351 -40.86 -6.30 19.22
CA PHE A 351 -41.42 -6.36 17.86
C PHE A 351 -42.44 -5.25 17.60
N SER A 352 -43.27 -4.90 18.59
CA SER A 352 -44.26 -3.83 18.47
C SER A 352 -43.66 -2.42 18.30
N LYS A 353 -42.41 -2.20 18.70
CA LYS A 353 -41.70 -0.92 18.56
C LYS A 353 -40.93 -0.81 17.25
N LEU A 354 -40.66 -1.95 16.64
CA LEU A 354 -40.00 -2.04 15.35
C LEU A 354 -41.13 -2.02 14.31
N ASN A 355 -41.39 -0.88 13.66
CA ASN A 355 -42.37 -0.77 12.57
C ASN A 355 -41.95 -1.62 11.36
N ILE A 356 -42.04 -2.95 11.47
CA ILE A 356 -41.60 -3.93 10.48
C ILE A 356 -42.77 -4.41 9.59
N VAL A 357 -43.99 -3.91 9.85
CA VAL A 357 -45.17 -4.12 9.01
C VAL A 357 -45.59 -2.82 8.34
#